data_AF-A0A8J5J5W9-F1
#
_entry.id   AF-A0A8J5J5W9-F1
#
_cell.length_a   1.000
_cell.length_b   1.000
_cell.length_c   1.000
_cell.angle_alpha   90.00
_cell.angle_beta   90.00
_cell.angle_gamma   90.00
#
_symmetry.space_group_name_H-M   'P 1'
#
loop_
_entity.id
_entity.type
_entity.pdbx_description
1 polymer ?
#
loop_
_entity_poly.entity_id
_entity_poly.type
_entity_poly.pdbx_seq_one_letter_code
_entity_poly.pdbx_strand_id
1 'polypeptide(L)'
;MGEVEVRQDEWIHLCLWYDHTQTTRRLYVAGHQVAQEHFTAPRPFFLNGTLVVGQEQDDYPGGGFDWYQSFGGKVTLVQLWNKPLPDGEIQKLGSCNTDTERDLLDWESAPFELQDSPKWDELPVSELCRPPAPPIIIFPEMRTMPATRKLCAVMGGELSVPQNAKENELMMTLLEDHSSTCGRRVGLWLGATDEQTEGVWRNMATNNILTFMPFTSRQPDGQRNENCLLLDYTRAGWSDWSCSVSNQFCSSCSFPAIQVYILRGLCEPDTTNTVFSLRGYRGGRPYWRGLFNYQVEYQDSHWILLDLWTNTTVATLEALSITKYPDGINMWTVMERLLSLTRCMEGKFTCTDGSCVSESQRCDLRNQCSDGSDEDGCHNVITPLGYRSNLPPAPVLANHTATPISLLMQLERFSKIDTLNMEVSLDYIVEVNWLDSRLTFTNLKPPPKVNILLVSLTH
;
A
#
# COMPACT_ATOMS: atom_id res chain seq x y z
N MET A 1 -15.42 -23.82 -10.16
CA MET A 1 -14.03 -23.80 -9.67
C MET A 1 -13.95 -22.62 -8.72
N GLY A 2 -13.50 -22.85 -7.48
CA GLY A 2 -13.43 -21.78 -6.48
C GLY A 2 -12.21 -20.89 -6.76
N GLU A 3 -12.37 -19.58 -6.69
CA GLU A 3 -11.25 -18.66 -6.59
C GLU A 3 -10.57 -18.89 -5.23
N VAL A 4 -9.31 -19.33 -5.24
CA VAL A 4 -8.47 -19.32 -4.04
C VAL A 4 -7.75 -17.98 -4.04
N GLU A 5 -8.00 -17.18 -3.00
CA GLU A 5 -7.36 -15.89 -2.81
C GLU A 5 -5.86 -16.12 -2.53
N VAL A 6 -5.02 -15.87 -3.53
CA VAL A 6 -3.55 -15.89 -3.38
C VAL A 6 -3.16 -14.56 -2.75
N ARG A 7 -2.73 -14.60 -1.49
CA ARG A 7 -2.39 -13.42 -0.70
C ARG A 7 -0.87 -13.21 -0.65
N GLN A 8 -0.44 -11.96 -0.78
CA GLN A 8 0.98 -11.60 -0.79
C GLN A 8 1.57 -11.72 0.62
N ASP A 9 2.82 -12.20 0.71
CA ASP A 9 3.56 -12.50 1.96
C ASP A 9 2.93 -13.57 2.87
N GLU A 10 2.15 -14.47 2.28
CA GLU A 10 1.79 -15.75 2.89
C GLU A 10 2.67 -16.85 2.31
N TRP A 11 3.05 -17.81 3.15
CA TRP A 11 3.55 -19.08 2.62
C TRP A 11 2.39 -19.81 1.97
N ILE A 12 2.38 -19.84 0.65
CA ILE A 12 1.34 -20.51 -0.11
C ILE A 12 1.87 -21.86 -0.56
N HIS A 13 1.18 -22.91 -0.13
CA HIS A 13 1.42 -24.24 -0.65
C HIS A 13 0.97 -24.31 -2.12
N LEU A 14 1.92 -24.57 -3.01
CA LEU A 14 1.70 -24.84 -4.43
C LEU A 14 2.06 -26.30 -4.72
N CYS A 15 1.15 -27.04 -5.35
CA CYS A 15 1.41 -28.41 -5.79
C CYS A 15 0.97 -28.59 -7.24
N LEU A 16 1.95 -28.92 -8.09
CA LEU A 16 1.71 -29.39 -9.44
C LEU A 16 1.60 -30.91 -9.41
N TRP A 17 0.42 -31.42 -9.74
CA TRP A 17 0.16 -32.84 -9.77
C TRP A 17 0.22 -33.37 -11.20
N TYR A 18 0.95 -34.47 -11.39
CA TYR A 18 1.13 -35.09 -12.69
C TYR A 18 1.22 -36.62 -12.59
N ASP A 19 0.54 -37.31 -13.50
CA ASP A 19 0.62 -38.75 -13.69
C ASP A 19 0.89 -39.04 -15.17
N HIS A 20 2.05 -39.62 -15.47
CA HIS A 20 2.50 -39.91 -16.82
C HIS A 20 1.63 -40.93 -17.56
N THR A 21 0.80 -41.69 -16.86
CA THR A 21 -0.18 -42.61 -17.45
C THR A 21 -1.47 -41.90 -17.86
N GLN A 22 -1.70 -40.69 -17.34
CA GLN A 22 -2.88 -39.89 -17.59
C GLN A 22 -2.59 -38.79 -18.62
N THR A 23 -3.67 -38.22 -19.14
CA THR A 23 -3.62 -37.09 -20.07
C THR A 23 -3.92 -35.77 -19.37
N THR A 24 -3.75 -35.68 -18.05
CA THR A 24 -4.10 -34.47 -17.29
C THR A 24 -3.01 -34.03 -16.33
N ARG A 25 -2.81 -32.72 -16.22
CA ARG A 25 -2.11 -32.09 -15.09
C ARG A 25 -3.09 -31.26 -14.27
N ARG A 26 -2.85 -31.18 -12.96
CA ARG A 26 -3.68 -30.40 -12.03
C ARG A 26 -2.80 -29.47 -11.21
N LEU A 27 -3.34 -28.31 -10.89
CA LEU A 27 -2.71 -27.33 -10.01
C LEU A 27 -3.53 -27.20 -8.73
N TYR A 28 -2.86 -27.35 -7.59
CA TYR A 28 -3.44 -27.15 -6.27
C TYR A 28 -2.77 -25.94 -5.61
N VAL A 29 -3.59 -25.08 -5.03
CA VAL A 29 -3.17 -23.89 -4.25
C VAL A 29 -3.80 -24.00 -2.87
N ALA A 30 -2.99 -23.86 -1.82
CA ALA A 30 -3.42 -24.04 -0.43
C ALA A 30 -4.15 -25.39 -0.19
N GLY A 31 -3.71 -26.44 -0.89
CA GLY A 31 -4.31 -27.79 -0.79
C GLY A 31 -5.59 -27.99 -1.62
N HIS A 32 -6.10 -26.95 -2.29
CA HIS A 32 -7.32 -27.02 -3.09
C HIS A 32 -7.02 -26.99 -4.60
N GLN A 33 -7.67 -27.85 -5.39
CA GLN A 33 -7.51 -27.86 -6.84
C GLN A 33 -8.11 -26.57 -7.44
N VAL A 34 -7.27 -25.75 -8.09
CA VAL A 34 -7.69 -24.49 -8.73
C VAL A 34 -7.75 -24.58 -10.25
N ALA A 35 -6.94 -25.44 -10.86
CA ALA A 35 -6.88 -25.59 -12.31
C ALA A 35 -6.60 -27.04 -12.73
N GLN A 36 -7.05 -27.40 -13.93
CA GLN A 36 -6.78 -28.68 -14.57
C GLN A 36 -6.64 -28.48 -16.08
N GLU A 37 -5.63 -29.09 -16.66
CA GLU A 37 -5.36 -29.05 -18.10
C GLU A 37 -5.28 -30.47 -18.66
N HIS A 38 -5.67 -30.62 -19.93
CA HIS A 38 -5.70 -31.89 -20.64
C HIS A 38 -4.72 -31.87 -21.82
N PHE A 39 -3.92 -32.92 -21.94
CA PHE A 39 -3.05 -33.20 -23.05
C PHE A 39 -3.74 -34.13 -24.07
N THR A 40 -3.25 -34.11 -25.31
CA THR A 40 -3.74 -34.99 -26.38
C THR A 40 -3.31 -36.45 -26.20
N ALA A 41 -2.19 -36.70 -25.50
CA ALA A 41 -1.65 -38.02 -25.21
C ALA A 41 -0.84 -37.98 -23.90
N PRO A 42 -0.63 -39.13 -23.23
CA PRO A 42 0.23 -39.20 -22.04
C PRO A 42 1.66 -38.79 -22.39
N ARG A 43 2.31 -38.00 -21.54
CA ARG A 43 3.70 -37.54 -21.75
C ARG A 43 4.66 -38.21 -20.75
N PRO A 44 5.60 -39.05 -21.19
CA PRO A 44 6.59 -39.61 -20.26
C PRO A 44 7.48 -38.50 -19.68
N PHE A 45 7.79 -38.61 -18.38
CA PHE A 45 8.73 -37.73 -17.68
C PHE A 45 10.07 -38.46 -17.55
N PHE A 46 11.17 -37.81 -17.95
CA PHE A 46 12.51 -38.41 -17.90
C PHE A 46 13.27 -37.91 -16.68
N LEU A 47 13.78 -38.83 -15.86
CA LEU A 47 14.47 -38.51 -14.60
C LEU A 47 15.97 -38.14 -14.77
N ASN A 48 16.50 -38.16 -16.00
CA ASN A 48 17.91 -37.87 -16.28
C ASN A 48 18.18 -36.36 -16.49
N GLY A 49 17.55 -35.49 -15.69
CA GLY A 49 17.64 -34.04 -15.81
C GLY A 49 18.11 -33.35 -14.54
N THR A 50 18.32 -32.04 -14.62
CA THR A 50 18.62 -31.18 -13.47
C THR A 50 17.34 -30.45 -13.04
N LEU A 51 17.03 -30.46 -11.75
CA LEU A 51 15.96 -29.63 -11.18
C LEU A 51 16.51 -28.24 -10.90
N VAL A 52 15.93 -27.22 -11.53
CA VAL A 52 16.22 -25.81 -11.25
C VAL A 52 15.04 -25.22 -10.47
N VAL A 53 15.33 -24.55 -9.36
CA VAL A 53 14.32 -23.86 -8.54
C VAL A 53 14.56 -22.36 -8.65
N GLY A 54 13.51 -21.61 -8.98
CA GLY A 54 13.54 -20.15 -9.01
C GLY A 54 14.13 -19.53 -10.28
N GLN A 55 14.46 -20.32 -11.30
CA GLN A 55 14.87 -19.84 -12.62
C GLN A 55 14.33 -20.75 -13.72
N GLU A 56 14.23 -20.20 -14.92
CA GLU A 56 13.94 -20.89 -16.16
C GLU A 56 15.29 -21.07 -16.90
N GLN A 57 15.54 -22.26 -17.47
CA GLN A 57 16.85 -22.65 -18.04
C GLN A 57 16.89 -22.56 -19.58
N ASP A 58 15.83 -22.07 -20.21
CA ASP A 58 15.49 -22.07 -21.64
C ASP A 58 15.61 -23.47 -22.30
N ASP A 59 16.83 -23.99 -22.48
CA ASP A 59 17.16 -25.27 -23.11
C ASP A 59 18.25 -26.04 -22.34
N TYR A 60 18.15 -27.37 -22.23
CA TYR A 60 19.20 -28.20 -21.60
C TYR A 60 20.02 -28.98 -22.66
N PRO A 61 21.37 -29.11 -22.55
CA PRO A 61 22.25 -28.72 -21.44
C PRO A 61 22.97 -27.37 -21.60
N GLY A 62 22.47 -26.43 -22.42
CA GLY A 62 23.24 -25.25 -22.84
C GLY A 62 22.52 -23.91 -22.87
N GLY A 63 21.28 -23.86 -22.39
CA GLY A 63 20.53 -22.63 -22.15
C GLY A 63 21.07 -21.92 -20.92
N GLY A 64 21.02 -20.60 -20.97
CA GLY A 64 21.50 -19.72 -19.90
C GLY A 64 20.42 -19.46 -18.87
N PHE A 65 20.77 -18.63 -17.89
CA PHE A 65 19.79 -18.02 -16.99
C PHE A 65 19.66 -16.54 -17.35
N ASP A 66 18.43 -16.06 -17.51
CA ASP A 66 18.14 -14.62 -17.60
C ASP A 66 17.63 -14.12 -16.25
N TRP A 67 18.26 -13.07 -15.75
CA TRP A 67 17.93 -12.46 -14.47
C TRP A 67 16.51 -11.85 -14.45
N TYR A 68 15.97 -11.47 -15.60
CA TYR A 68 14.58 -11.00 -15.70
C TYR A 68 13.55 -12.13 -15.53
N GLN A 69 13.99 -13.38 -15.65
CA GLN A 69 13.15 -14.57 -15.49
C GLN A 69 13.34 -15.22 -14.10
N SER A 70 14.11 -14.60 -13.22
CA SER A 70 14.31 -15.12 -11.87
C SER A 70 13.05 -14.95 -11.03
N PHE A 71 12.77 -15.94 -10.19
CA PHE A 71 11.72 -15.84 -9.18
C PHE A 71 12.13 -14.84 -8.09
N GLY A 72 11.40 -13.74 -7.98
CA GLY A 72 11.53 -12.77 -6.90
C GLY A 72 10.70 -13.17 -5.69
N GLY A 73 11.27 -13.92 -4.75
CA GLY A 73 10.56 -14.32 -3.52
C GLY A 73 11.35 -15.30 -2.66
N LYS A 74 10.67 -15.88 -1.66
CA LYS A 74 11.22 -16.98 -0.83
C LYS A 74 10.56 -18.29 -1.22
N VAL A 75 11.36 -19.35 -1.31
CA VAL A 75 10.89 -20.72 -1.55
C VAL A 75 11.43 -21.59 -0.43
N THR A 76 10.61 -22.51 0.08
CA THR A 76 11.00 -23.47 1.11
C THR A 76 10.21 -24.76 0.93
N LEU A 77 10.66 -25.84 1.58
CA LEU A 77 10.00 -27.15 1.57
C LEU A 77 9.65 -27.65 0.15
N VAL A 78 10.56 -27.49 -0.82
CA VAL A 78 10.35 -28.06 -2.16
C VAL A 78 10.50 -29.58 -2.07
N GLN A 79 9.46 -30.29 -2.44
CA GLN A 79 9.37 -31.75 -2.35
C GLN A 79 8.95 -32.32 -3.71
N LEU A 80 9.45 -33.52 -4.01
CA LEU A 80 9.11 -34.27 -5.22
C LEU A 80 8.84 -35.73 -4.85
N TRP A 81 7.78 -36.30 -5.41
CA TRP A 81 7.35 -37.68 -5.15
C TRP A 81 7.50 -38.54 -6.39
N ASN A 82 7.83 -39.82 -6.20
CA ASN A 82 7.93 -40.81 -7.27
C ASN A 82 6.56 -41.35 -7.72
N LYS A 83 5.48 -40.93 -7.05
CA LYS A 83 4.10 -41.36 -7.26
C LYS A 83 3.15 -40.16 -7.25
N PRO A 84 2.02 -40.21 -7.98
CA PRO A 84 0.97 -39.21 -7.85
C PRO A 84 0.31 -39.32 -6.46
N LEU A 85 0.20 -38.19 -5.76
CA LEU A 85 -0.43 -38.13 -4.44
C LEU A 85 -1.97 -38.08 -4.54
N PRO A 86 -2.72 -38.67 -3.60
CA PRO A 86 -4.17 -38.49 -3.50
C PRO A 86 -4.56 -37.08 -3.06
N ASP A 87 -5.73 -36.59 -3.49
CA ASP A 87 -6.24 -35.25 -3.15
C ASP A 87 -6.28 -34.97 -1.64
N GLY A 88 -6.65 -35.96 -0.83
CA GLY A 88 -6.71 -35.82 0.62
C GLY A 88 -5.35 -35.64 1.30
N GLU A 89 -4.26 -36.12 0.67
CA GLU A 89 -2.89 -35.91 1.15
C GLU A 89 -2.41 -34.50 0.77
N ILE A 90 -2.71 -34.05 -0.46
CA ILE A 90 -2.43 -32.69 -0.93
C ILE A 90 -3.15 -31.63 -0.08
N GLN A 91 -4.39 -31.91 0.34
CA GLN A 91 -5.13 -31.05 1.26
C GLN A 91 -4.44 -30.93 2.63
N LYS A 92 -3.89 -32.03 3.18
CA LYS A 92 -3.15 -32.01 4.46
C LYS A 92 -1.85 -31.21 4.36
N LEU A 93 -1.13 -31.37 3.25
CA LEU A 93 0.06 -30.58 2.94
C LEU A 93 -0.26 -29.08 2.89
N GLY A 94 -1.38 -28.71 2.25
CA GLY A 94 -1.85 -27.32 2.19
C GLY A 94 -2.42 -26.78 3.50
N SER A 95 -2.84 -27.64 4.44
CA SER A 95 -3.44 -27.24 5.72
C SER A 95 -2.43 -27.22 6.88
N CYS A 96 -1.13 -27.15 6.60
CA CYS A 96 -0.09 -27.06 7.62
C CYS A 96 -0.04 -28.26 8.59
N ASN A 97 -0.47 -29.43 8.12
CA ASN A 97 -0.34 -30.69 8.86
C ASN A 97 0.94 -31.39 8.37
N THR A 98 2.00 -31.34 9.19
CA THR A 98 3.39 -31.57 8.77
C THR A 98 3.82 -33.04 8.74
N ASP A 99 2.87 -33.96 8.78
CA ASP A 99 3.15 -35.39 8.88
C ASP A 99 2.97 -36.04 7.49
N THR A 100 3.96 -35.84 6.63
CA THR A 100 3.98 -36.43 5.29
C THR A 100 5.32 -37.05 4.94
N GLU A 101 5.24 -38.19 4.26
CA GLU A 101 6.37 -39.02 3.85
C GLU A 101 7.19 -38.29 2.76
N ARG A 102 8.49 -38.14 3.02
CA ARG A 102 9.47 -37.59 2.06
C ARG A 102 9.95 -38.71 1.13
N ASP A 103 10.20 -38.40 -0.14
CA ASP A 103 10.45 -39.42 -1.16
C ASP A 103 11.63 -39.07 -2.09
N LEU A 104 11.37 -38.54 -3.30
CA LEU A 104 12.38 -38.41 -4.35
C LEU A 104 13.33 -37.22 -4.12
N LEU A 105 12.84 -36.15 -3.50
CA LEU A 105 13.62 -34.97 -3.10
C LEU A 105 13.28 -34.63 -1.66
N ASP A 106 14.27 -34.68 -0.78
CA ASP A 106 14.17 -34.17 0.59
C ASP A 106 14.84 -32.80 0.70
N TRP A 107 14.03 -31.74 0.78
CA TRP A 107 14.49 -30.34 0.87
C TRP A 107 15.61 -30.11 1.91
N GLU A 108 15.56 -30.80 3.05
CA GLU A 108 16.51 -30.57 4.15
C GLU A 108 17.87 -31.23 3.92
N SER A 109 17.94 -32.28 3.10
CA SER A 109 19.16 -33.06 2.88
C SER A 109 19.66 -33.03 1.43
N ALA A 110 18.87 -32.50 0.50
CA ALA A 110 19.23 -32.42 -0.91
C ALA A 110 20.42 -31.46 -1.15
N PRO A 111 21.41 -31.86 -1.97
CA PRO A 111 22.60 -31.05 -2.24
C PRO A 111 22.31 -30.00 -3.32
N PHE A 112 21.62 -28.92 -2.95
CA PHE A 112 21.40 -27.79 -3.86
C PHE A 112 22.70 -27.03 -4.12
N GLU A 113 23.03 -26.81 -5.40
CA GLU A 113 24.09 -25.90 -5.81
C GLU A 113 23.52 -24.49 -6.00
N LEU A 114 24.10 -23.51 -5.31
CA LEU A 114 23.66 -22.12 -5.41
C LEU A 114 24.41 -21.42 -6.54
N GLN A 115 23.65 -20.80 -7.44
CA GLN A 115 24.16 -19.93 -8.49
C GLN A 115 23.78 -18.49 -8.13
N ASP A 116 24.70 -17.54 -8.32
CA ASP A 116 24.45 -16.09 -8.20
C ASP A 116 23.92 -15.57 -6.85
N SER A 117 24.39 -16.15 -5.74
CA SER A 117 24.27 -15.63 -4.36
C SER A 117 22.87 -15.58 -3.69
N PRO A 118 21.95 -16.56 -3.86
CA PRO A 118 20.76 -16.66 -3.02
C PRO A 118 21.15 -16.80 -1.54
N LYS A 119 20.35 -16.20 -0.65
CA LYS A 119 20.55 -16.28 0.81
C LYS A 119 19.68 -17.39 1.38
N TRP A 120 20.27 -18.23 2.23
CA TRP A 120 19.54 -19.19 3.04
C TRP A 120 19.23 -18.59 4.41
N ASP A 121 17.97 -18.71 4.82
CA ASP A 121 17.51 -18.44 6.18
C ASP A 121 16.86 -19.73 6.71
N GLU A 122 17.14 -20.10 7.96
CA GLU A 122 16.41 -21.17 8.65
C GLU A 122 15.15 -20.59 9.31
N LEU A 123 14.00 -21.24 9.08
CA LEU A 123 12.71 -20.82 9.62
C LEU A 123 12.01 -22.01 10.27
N PRO A 124 11.51 -21.89 11.51
CA PRO A 124 10.71 -22.94 12.12
C PRO A 124 9.45 -23.23 11.30
N VAL A 125 9.09 -24.50 11.11
CA VAL A 125 7.89 -24.90 10.35
C VAL A 125 6.61 -24.27 10.90
N SER A 126 6.56 -24.02 12.21
CA SER A 126 5.45 -23.29 12.84
C SER A 126 5.25 -21.88 12.28
N GLU A 127 6.28 -21.23 11.75
CA GLU A 127 6.18 -19.89 11.14
C GLU A 127 5.68 -19.93 9.71
N LEU A 128 5.87 -21.04 8.98
CA LEU A 128 5.22 -21.26 7.68
C LEU A 128 3.70 -21.29 7.81
N CYS A 129 3.26 -21.74 8.97
CA CYS A 129 1.87 -22.01 9.30
C CYS A 129 1.25 -20.98 10.24
N ARG A 130 1.98 -19.89 10.54
CA ARG A 130 1.39 -18.75 11.22
C ARG A 130 0.42 -18.08 10.23
N PRO A 131 -0.82 -17.79 10.63
CA PRO A 131 -1.63 -16.84 9.88
C PRO A 131 -0.81 -15.53 9.74
N PRO A 132 -1.00 -14.79 8.64
CA PRO A 132 -0.06 -13.78 8.18
C PRO A 132 0.12 -12.72 9.25
N ALA A 133 1.36 -12.31 9.51
CA ALA A 133 1.56 -11.11 10.30
C ALA A 133 1.15 -9.88 9.46
N PRO A 134 0.47 -8.87 10.06
CA PRO A 134 0.18 -8.77 11.50
C PRO A 134 -1.31 -8.52 11.82
N PRO A 135 -1.89 -9.25 12.79
CA PRO A 135 -3.12 -8.79 13.41
C PRO A 135 -2.87 -7.54 14.26
N ILE A 136 -1.63 -7.26 14.71
CA ILE A 136 -1.25 -6.13 15.60
C ILE A 136 0.16 -5.60 15.26
N ILE A 137 0.31 -4.29 15.05
CA ILE A 137 1.60 -3.57 14.92
C ILE A 137 1.70 -2.51 16.03
N ILE A 138 2.88 -2.37 16.62
CA ILE A 138 3.21 -1.30 17.55
C ILE A 138 3.85 -0.14 16.79
N PHE A 139 3.33 1.05 16.98
CA PHE A 139 3.97 2.30 16.58
C PHE A 139 4.59 2.91 17.85
N PRO A 140 5.91 2.77 18.02
CA PRO A 140 6.56 2.87 19.34
C PRO A 140 6.75 4.30 19.83
N GLU A 141 6.41 5.31 19.02
CA GLU A 141 6.46 6.70 19.48
C GLU A 141 5.22 7.05 20.29
N MET A 142 5.45 7.71 21.42
CA MET A 142 4.38 8.10 22.33
C MET A 142 3.43 9.10 21.67
N ARG A 143 2.13 8.83 21.76
CA ARG A 143 1.05 9.62 21.18
C ARG A 143 -0.10 9.76 22.17
N THR A 144 -0.90 10.81 22.00
CA THR A 144 -2.18 10.93 22.71
C THR A 144 -3.19 9.93 22.13
N MET A 145 -4.17 9.52 22.92
CA MET A 145 -5.22 8.61 22.44
C MET A 145 -5.90 9.08 21.12
N PRO A 146 -6.28 10.38 20.96
CA PRO A 146 -6.83 10.85 19.69
C PRO A 146 -5.85 10.70 18.51
N ALA A 147 -4.55 10.94 18.73
CA ALA A 147 -3.53 10.80 17.71
C ALA A 147 -3.27 9.33 17.34
N THR A 148 -3.29 8.42 18.31
CA THR A 148 -3.23 6.97 18.09
C THR A 148 -4.41 6.49 17.25
N ARG A 149 -5.63 6.96 17.57
CA ARG A 149 -6.83 6.62 16.80
C ARG A 149 -6.74 7.08 15.35
N LYS A 150 -6.26 8.30 15.13
CA LYS A 150 -6.02 8.81 13.78
C LYS A 150 -4.98 7.98 13.03
N LEU A 151 -3.85 7.68 13.68
CA LEU A 151 -2.77 6.87 13.10
C LEU A 151 -3.28 5.49 12.64
N CYS A 152 -3.95 4.74 13.52
CA CYS A 152 -4.44 3.41 13.15
C CYS A 152 -5.43 3.50 11.97
N ALA A 153 -6.35 4.47 11.99
CA ALA A 153 -7.32 4.64 10.90
C ALA A 153 -6.66 4.98 9.55
N VAL A 154 -5.66 5.87 9.54
CA VAL A 154 -4.87 6.21 8.35
C VAL A 154 -4.10 4.99 7.84
N MET A 155 -3.46 4.26 8.75
CA MET A 155 -2.75 3.02 8.42
C MET A 155 -3.71 1.91 7.94
N GLY A 156 -5.02 2.01 8.15
CA GLY A 156 -6.00 1.00 7.73
C GLY A 156 -6.31 -0.07 8.76
N GLY A 157 -5.99 0.21 10.02
CA GLY A 157 -6.35 -0.61 11.17
C GLY A 157 -7.21 0.16 12.16
N GLU A 158 -7.40 -0.46 13.31
CA GLU A 158 -8.10 0.07 14.48
C GLU A 158 -7.18 -0.05 15.70
N LEU A 159 -7.49 0.59 16.83
CA LEU A 159 -6.68 0.36 18.03
C LEU A 159 -6.84 -1.09 18.49
N SER A 160 -5.72 -1.72 18.83
CA SER A 160 -5.74 -3.11 19.29
C SER A 160 -6.44 -3.24 20.64
N VAL A 161 -7.21 -4.32 20.80
CA VAL A 161 -7.77 -4.76 22.07
C VAL A 161 -7.58 -6.27 22.17
N PRO A 162 -6.76 -6.78 23.12
CA PRO A 162 -6.62 -8.22 23.30
C PRO A 162 -7.96 -8.87 23.62
N GLN A 163 -8.29 -9.95 22.92
CA GLN A 163 -9.52 -10.71 23.14
C GLN A 163 -9.36 -11.85 24.15
N ASN A 164 -8.11 -12.22 24.47
CA ASN A 164 -7.78 -13.33 25.35
C ASN A 164 -6.37 -13.16 25.93
N ALA A 165 -6.01 -14.05 26.87
CA ALA A 165 -4.71 -14.03 27.54
C ALA A 165 -3.52 -14.18 26.59
N LYS A 166 -3.65 -14.99 25.52
CA LYS A 166 -2.57 -15.21 24.55
C LYS A 166 -2.27 -13.95 23.74
N GLU A 167 -3.30 -13.23 23.30
CA GLU A 167 -3.13 -11.94 22.63
C GLU A 167 -2.55 -10.87 23.56
N ASN A 168 -2.94 -10.87 24.84
CA ASN A 168 -2.40 -9.95 25.82
C ASN A 168 -0.90 -10.20 26.06
N GLU A 169 -0.50 -11.46 26.19
CA GLU A 169 0.91 -11.86 26.31
C GLU A 169 1.70 -11.46 25.06
N LEU A 170 1.15 -11.70 23.86
CA LEU A 170 1.78 -11.27 22.60
C LEU A 170 2.01 -9.74 22.58
N MET A 171 1.00 -8.95 22.97
CA MET A 171 1.15 -7.49 23.03
C MET A 171 2.17 -7.03 24.07
N MET A 172 2.28 -7.74 25.21
CA MET A 172 3.31 -7.47 26.22
C MET A 172 4.72 -7.74 25.67
N THR A 173 4.92 -8.87 24.98
CA THR A 173 6.21 -9.19 24.35
C THR A 173 6.58 -8.17 23.27
N LEU A 174 5.64 -7.82 22.39
CA LEU A 174 5.88 -6.80 21.36
C LEU A 174 6.23 -5.44 22.00
N LEU A 175 5.58 -5.08 23.11
CA LEU A 175 5.84 -3.84 23.81
C LEU A 175 7.22 -3.82 24.48
N GLU A 176 7.68 -4.96 24.99
CA GLU A 176 9.02 -5.13 25.56
C GLU A 176 10.11 -4.81 24.54
N ASP A 177 9.97 -5.34 23.31
CA ASP A 177 10.92 -5.10 22.20
C ASP A 177 11.06 -3.61 21.84
N HIS A 178 10.05 -2.81 22.14
CA HIS A 178 10.00 -1.36 21.87
C HIS A 178 10.09 -0.47 23.11
N SER A 179 10.36 -1.07 24.29
CA SER A 179 10.36 -0.38 25.58
C SER A 179 11.29 0.84 25.64
N SER A 180 12.41 0.83 24.91
CA SER A 180 13.37 1.94 24.83
C SER A 180 12.78 3.21 24.22
N THR A 181 11.83 3.08 23.30
CA THR A 181 11.16 4.22 22.63
C THR A 181 9.87 4.61 23.36
N CYS A 182 9.22 3.67 24.06
CA CYS A 182 8.00 3.86 24.84
C CYS A 182 8.17 4.63 26.17
N GLY A 183 9.24 5.44 26.30
CA GLY A 183 9.48 6.32 27.44
C GLY A 183 9.69 5.58 28.77
N ARG A 184 9.63 6.32 29.89
CA ARG A 184 9.88 5.77 31.22
C ARG A 184 8.74 4.92 31.77
N ARG A 185 7.51 5.21 31.38
CA ARG A 185 6.31 4.44 31.76
C ARG A 185 5.86 3.67 30.53
N VAL A 186 6.42 2.48 30.39
CA VAL A 186 6.16 1.60 29.23
C VAL A 186 4.69 1.17 29.28
N GLY A 187 3.90 1.74 28.38
CA GLY A 187 2.46 1.50 28.29
C GLY A 187 1.99 1.62 26.86
N LEU A 188 0.91 0.91 26.56
CA LEU A 188 0.35 0.78 25.22
C LEU A 188 -1.14 1.10 25.26
N TRP A 189 -1.55 2.10 24.47
CA TRP A 189 -2.97 2.43 24.35
C TRP A 189 -3.75 1.25 23.77
N LEU A 190 -4.90 0.96 24.39
CA LEU A 190 -5.86 -0.05 23.94
C LEU A 190 -7.14 0.61 23.41
N GLY A 191 -7.74 -0.02 22.41
CA GLY A 191 -8.93 0.48 21.70
C GLY A 191 -10.24 0.28 22.43
N ALA A 192 -10.30 0.56 23.74
CA ALA A 192 -11.48 0.35 24.55
C ALA A 192 -11.82 1.55 25.45
N THR A 193 -13.11 1.77 25.66
CA THR A 193 -13.65 2.87 26.45
C THR A 193 -14.93 2.49 27.18
N ASP A 194 -15.18 3.08 28.32
CA ASP A 194 -16.43 3.01 29.07
C ASP A 194 -17.17 4.36 29.17
N GLU A 195 -16.80 5.35 28.34
CA GLU A 195 -17.36 6.72 28.34
C GLU A 195 -18.89 6.75 28.30
N GLN A 196 -19.51 5.79 27.59
CA GLN A 196 -20.96 5.68 27.50
C GLN A 196 -21.60 5.21 28.81
N THR A 197 -20.96 4.28 29.52
CA THR A 197 -21.51 3.66 30.72
C THR A 197 -20.36 3.18 31.60
N GLU A 198 -20.15 3.90 32.70
CA GLU A 198 -19.17 3.61 33.75
C GLU A 198 -19.08 2.11 34.07
N GLY A 199 -17.87 1.55 33.99
CA GLY A 199 -17.60 0.14 34.28
C GLY A 199 -18.04 -0.85 33.19
N VAL A 200 -18.61 -0.38 32.08
CA VAL A 200 -18.97 -1.20 30.90
C VAL A 200 -18.04 -0.84 29.74
N TRP A 201 -16.92 -1.55 29.68
CA TRP A 201 -15.90 -1.36 28.65
C TRP A 201 -16.34 -1.91 27.30
N ARG A 202 -16.23 -1.07 26.27
CA ARG A 202 -16.58 -1.38 24.89
C ARG A 202 -15.38 -1.17 23.99
N ASN A 203 -15.25 -2.02 22.98
CA ASN A 203 -14.32 -1.79 21.89
C ASN A 203 -14.74 -0.51 21.13
N MET A 204 -13.82 0.42 20.93
CA MET A 204 -14.08 1.74 20.33
C MET A 204 -14.51 1.66 18.86
N ALA A 205 -14.13 0.60 18.13
CA ALA A 205 -14.41 0.46 16.72
C ALA A 205 -15.70 -0.32 16.45
N THR A 206 -15.94 -1.41 17.19
CA THR A 206 -17.12 -2.29 17.00
C THR A 206 -18.26 -2.00 17.97
N ASN A 207 -18.01 -1.23 19.03
CA ASN A 207 -18.95 -0.97 20.14
C ASN A 207 -19.37 -2.22 20.95
N ASN A 208 -18.74 -3.37 20.68
CA ASN A 208 -18.97 -4.62 21.41
C ASN A 208 -18.43 -4.53 22.84
N ILE A 209 -19.15 -5.11 23.80
CA ILE A 209 -18.74 -5.18 25.20
C ILE A 209 -17.58 -6.17 25.33
N LEU A 210 -16.54 -5.79 26.07
CA LEU A 210 -15.40 -6.65 26.30
C LEU A 210 -15.72 -7.76 27.32
N THR A 211 -15.22 -8.95 27.05
CA THR A 211 -15.34 -10.11 27.95
C THR A 211 -14.03 -10.46 28.64
N PHE A 212 -12.90 -10.05 28.07
CA PHE A 212 -11.56 -10.24 28.61
C PHE A 212 -11.01 -8.90 29.08
N MET A 213 -10.78 -8.77 30.39
CA MET A 213 -10.35 -7.52 31.03
C MET A 213 -9.40 -7.80 32.21
N PRO A 214 -8.11 -8.10 31.95
CA PRO A 214 -7.12 -8.40 32.98
C PRO A 214 -6.63 -7.12 33.69
N PHE A 215 -7.53 -6.43 34.39
CA PHE A 215 -7.17 -5.25 35.17
C PHE A 215 -6.13 -5.58 36.25
N THR A 216 -5.20 -4.66 36.45
CA THR A 216 -4.24 -4.75 37.54
C THR A 216 -4.92 -4.51 38.89
N SER A 217 -4.25 -4.85 39.98
CA SER A 217 -4.83 -4.68 41.32
C SER A 217 -5.23 -3.22 41.57
N ARG A 218 -6.48 -3.02 42.02
CA ARG A 218 -7.11 -1.69 42.25
C ARG A 218 -7.40 -0.90 40.99
N GLN A 219 -7.60 -1.56 39.86
CA GLN A 219 -8.08 -0.96 38.62
C GLN A 219 -9.39 -1.66 38.17
N PRO A 220 -10.27 -0.99 37.43
CA PRO A 220 -10.24 0.45 37.13
C PRO A 220 -10.58 1.31 38.37
N ASP A 221 -10.02 2.52 38.50
CA ASP A 221 -10.21 3.41 39.66
C ASP A 221 -10.58 4.87 39.36
N GLY A 222 -10.55 5.30 38.09
CA GLY A 222 -10.77 6.69 37.71
C GLY A 222 -12.23 7.12 37.56
N GLN A 223 -13.17 6.17 37.66
CA GLN A 223 -14.59 6.41 37.43
C GLN A 223 -14.81 7.11 36.07
N ARG A 224 -15.78 8.05 36.01
CA ARG A 224 -16.15 8.75 34.76
C ARG A 224 -15.06 9.67 34.19
N ASN A 225 -13.93 9.84 34.88
CA ASN A 225 -12.84 10.71 34.47
C ASN A 225 -11.79 9.99 33.62
N GLU A 226 -11.75 8.65 33.66
CA GLU A 226 -10.70 7.85 33.05
C GLU A 226 -11.26 6.82 32.08
N ASN A 227 -11.77 7.30 30.95
CA ASN A 227 -12.49 6.44 30.00
C ASN A 227 -11.59 5.78 28.92
N CYS A 228 -10.26 5.80 29.08
CA CYS A 228 -9.32 5.21 28.13
C CYS A 228 -8.51 4.10 28.77
N LEU A 229 -8.25 3.04 28.00
CA LEU A 229 -7.60 1.85 28.52
C LEU A 229 -6.11 1.81 28.13
N LEU A 230 -5.26 1.46 29.10
CA LEU A 230 -3.82 1.29 28.92
C LEU A 230 -3.41 -0.12 29.36
N LEU A 231 -2.65 -0.79 28.50
CA LEU A 231 -1.88 -1.97 28.88
C LEU A 231 -0.56 -1.50 29.51
N ASP A 232 -0.41 -1.76 30.81
CA ASP A 232 0.76 -1.36 31.60
C ASP A 232 1.75 -2.53 31.67
N TYR A 233 2.90 -2.33 31.04
CA TYR A 233 3.96 -3.34 31.02
C TYR A 233 4.49 -3.64 32.43
N THR A 234 4.66 -2.61 33.25
CA THR A 234 5.27 -2.72 34.58
C THR A 234 4.37 -3.42 35.59
N ARG A 235 3.06 -3.32 35.41
CA ARG A 235 2.05 -3.95 36.28
C ARG A 235 1.45 -5.22 35.70
N ALA A 236 1.87 -5.62 34.50
CA ALA A 236 1.44 -6.83 33.80
C ALA A 236 -0.09 -6.96 33.70
N GLY A 237 -0.78 -5.88 33.32
CA GLY A 237 -2.23 -5.87 33.15
C GLY A 237 -2.76 -4.53 32.68
N TRP A 238 -4.08 -4.34 32.77
CA TRP A 238 -4.73 -3.13 32.29
C TRP A 238 -4.98 -2.11 33.41
N SER A 239 -4.99 -0.84 33.02
CA SER A 239 -5.35 0.31 33.85
C SER A 239 -6.23 1.26 33.05
N ASP A 240 -7.19 1.89 33.71
CA ASP A 240 -7.93 3.00 33.12
C ASP A 240 -7.15 4.30 33.30
N TRP A 241 -7.31 5.21 32.33
CA TRP A 241 -6.56 6.44 32.22
C TRP A 241 -7.44 7.53 31.62
N SER A 242 -7.18 8.78 32.01
CA SER A 242 -7.75 9.91 31.30
C SER A 242 -7.31 9.93 29.83
N CYS A 243 -8.28 10.03 28.92
CA CYS A 243 -8.08 10.22 27.48
C CYS A 243 -7.44 11.58 27.10
N SER A 244 -7.15 12.42 28.10
CA SER A 244 -6.58 13.76 27.95
C SER A 244 -5.30 13.77 27.10
N VAL A 245 -5.10 14.88 26.38
CA VAL A 245 -3.91 15.16 25.57
C VAL A 245 -2.61 15.28 26.39
N SER A 246 -2.72 15.38 27.72
CA SER A 246 -1.55 15.36 28.62
C SER A 246 -0.93 13.96 28.76
N ASN A 247 -1.67 12.90 28.44
CA ASN A 247 -1.18 11.52 28.52
C ASN A 247 -0.72 11.05 27.14
N GLN A 248 0.50 10.54 27.07
CA GLN A 248 1.08 10.01 25.84
C GLN A 248 1.72 8.65 26.10
N PHE A 249 1.32 7.65 25.31
CA PHE A 249 1.80 6.27 25.41
C PHE A 249 1.97 5.69 24.01
N CYS A 250 2.60 4.52 23.92
CA CYS A 250 2.78 3.85 22.65
C CYS A 250 1.45 3.45 22.02
N SER A 251 1.48 3.32 20.71
CA SER A 251 0.30 3.04 19.91
C SER A 251 0.33 1.59 19.44
N SER A 252 -0.79 0.88 19.56
CA SER A 252 -0.98 -0.41 18.91
C SER A 252 -2.16 -0.35 17.98
N CYS A 253 -1.95 -0.83 16.75
CA CYS A 253 -3.00 -0.91 15.76
C CYS A 253 -3.21 -2.36 15.36
N SER A 254 -4.45 -2.81 15.39
CA SER A 254 -4.84 -4.10 14.86
C SER A 254 -5.35 -3.97 13.44
N PHE A 255 -4.93 -4.90 12.59
CA PHE A 255 -5.29 -4.91 11.17
C PHE A 255 -6.12 -6.15 10.86
N PRO A 256 -7.38 -5.98 10.41
CA PRO A 256 -8.25 -7.12 10.09
C PRO A 256 -7.81 -7.87 8.82
N ALA A 257 -7.00 -7.22 7.98
CA ALA A 257 -6.40 -7.78 6.78
C ALA A 257 -5.04 -7.10 6.52
N ILE A 258 -4.23 -7.68 5.63
CA ILE A 258 -3.00 -7.02 5.14
C ILE A 258 -3.39 -5.71 4.45
N GLN A 259 -2.72 -4.63 4.82
CA GLN A 259 -2.93 -3.32 4.22
C GLN A 259 -1.97 -3.13 3.05
N VAL A 260 -2.54 -2.71 1.92
CA VAL A 260 -1.80 -2.36 0.70
C VAL A 260 -1.69 -0.86 0.60
N TYR A 261 -0.47 -0.37 0.36
CA TYR A 261 -0.16 1.03 0.16
C TYR A 261 0.41 1.21 -1.24
N ILE A 262 0.10 2.34 -1.86
CA ILE A 262 0.58 2.70 -3.18
C ILE A 262 1.42 3.96 -3.04
N LEU A 263 2.63 3.94 -3.55
CA LEU A 263 3.50 5.10 -3.65
C LEU A 263 3.23 5.84 -4.96
N ARG A 264 2.48 6.94 -4.88
CA ARG A 264 2.17 7.80 -6.02
C ARG A 264 3.22 8.91 -6.19
N GLY A 265 3.43 9.36 -7.42
CA GLY A 265 4.33 10.46 -7.76
C GLY A 265 5.77 10.04 -8.11
N LEU A 266 6.13 8.79 -7.84
CA LEU A 266 7.38 8.21 -8.32
C LEU A 266 7.24 8.03 -9.85
N CYS A 267 8.24 8.47 -10.62
CA CYS A 267 8.27 8.31 -12.08
C CYS A 267 8.63 6.86 -12.48
N GLU A 268 8.02 5.89 -11.79
CA GLU A 268 8.26 4.47 -11.95
C GLU A 268 7.41 3.92 -13.11
N PRO A 269 8.02 3.34 -14.15
CA PRO A 269 7.29 2.78 -15.29
C PRO A 269 6.42 1.58 -14.90
N ASP A 270 6.89 0.73 -13.98
CA ASP A 270 6.11 -0.41 -13.51
C ASP A 270 5.40 -0.09 -12.19
N THR A 271 4.11 0.21 -12.31
CA THR A 271 3.27 0.54 -11.15
C THR A 271 3.27 -0.55 -10.06
N THR A 272 3.58 -1.81 -10.38
CA THR A 272 3.64 -2.89 -9.39
C THR A 272 4.82 -2.74 -8.42
N ASN A 273 5.91 -2.09 -8.83
CA ASN A 273 7.04 -1.74 -7.97
C ASN A 273 6.65 -0.70 -6.90
N THR A 274 5.58 0.06 -7.14
CA THR A 274 5.07 1.10 -6.22
C THR A 274 4.03 0.59 -5.23
N VAL A 275 3.77 -0.72 -5.21
CA VAL A 275 2.83 -1.34 -4.27
C VAL A 275 3.58 -1.89 -3.08
N PHE A 276 3.14 -1.52 -1.88
CA PHE A 276 3.79 -1.79 -0.61
C PHE A 276 2.84 -2.40 0.41
N SER A 277 3.41 -3.07 1.40
CA SER A 277 2.71 -3.55 2.59
C SER A 277 3.54 -3.28 3.85
N LEU A 278 2.88 -3.07 4.98
CA LEU A 278 3.57 -2.93 6.27
C LEU A 278 4.18 -4.28 6.69
N ARG A 279 5.47 -4.25 7.02
CA ARG A 279 6.23 -5.42 7.45
C ARG A 279 7.07 -5.10 8.67
N GLY A 280 7.12 -6.07 9.59
CA GLY A 280 8.02 -6.16 10.74
C GLY A 280 8.50 -4.82 11.31
N TYR A 281 9.80 -4.77 11.62
CA TYR A 281 10.46 -3.56 12.11
C TYR A 281 11.86 -3.43 11.50
N ARG A 282 12.23 -2.22 11.09
CA ARG A 282 13.57 -1.81 10.68
C ARG A 282 13.88 -0.46 11.34
N GLY A 283 15.09 -0.29 11.86
CA GLY A 283 15.43 0.93 12.60
C GLY A 283 14.52 1.19 13.82
N GLY A 284 13.96 0.12 14.40
CA GLY A 284 13.01 0.19 15.51
C GLY A 284 11.59 0.63 15.14
N ARG A 285 11.26 0.76 13.84
CA ARG A 285 9.94 1.21 13.37
C ARG A 285 9.34 0.26 12.34
N PRO A 286 8.00 0.26 12.19
CA PRO A 286 7.36 -0.39 11.07
C PRO A 286 7.94 0.14 9.75
N TYR A 287 8.22 -0.77 8.83
CA TYR A 287 8.73 -0.43 7.50
C TYR A 287 7.77 -0.96 6.44
N TRP A 288 7.86 -0.43 5.23
CA TRP A 288 7.05 -0.86 4.11
C TRP A 288 7.89 -1.66 3.14
N ARG A 289 7.47 -2.89 2.86
CA ARG A 289 8.10 -3.72 1.85
C ARG A 289 7.29 -3.62 0.56
N GLY A 290 7.94 -3.23 -0.53
CA GLY A 290 7.38 -3.26 -1.87
C GLY A 290 7.24 -4.70 -2.36
N LEU A 291 6.31 -4.95 -3.29
CA LEU A 291 6.09 -6.28 -3.87
C LEU A 291 7.35 -6.84 -4.55
N PHE A 292 8.17 -5.96 -5.12
CA PHE A 292 9.40 -6.32 -5.82
C PHE A 292 10.63 -5.80 -5.06
N ASN A 293 11.38 -4.89 -5.66
CA ASN A 293 12.69 -4.46 -5.19
C ASN A 293 12.64 -3.26 -4.24
N TYR A 294 11.54 -2.51 -4.17
CA TYR A 294 11.49 -1.34 -3.30
C TYR A 294 11.19 -1.63 -1.83
N GLN A 295 11.73 -0.79 -0.95
CA GLN A 295 11.48 -0.82 0.48
C GLN A 295 11.52 0.60 1.03
N VAL A 296 10.55 0.97 1.87
CA VAL A 296 10.61 2.22 2.64
C VAL A 296 10.93 1.88 4.09
N GLU A 297 12.04 2.39 4.60
CA GLU A 297 12.46 2.16 5.98
C GLU A 297 13.00 3.43 6.63
N TYR A 298 13.07 3.42 7.96
CA TYR A 298 13.60 4.53 8.73
C TYR A 298 15.05 4.30 9.10
N GLN A 299 15.92 5.24 8.72
CA GLN A 299 17.34 5.20 8.99
C GLN A 299 17.86 6.62 9.28
N ASP A 300 18.69 6.76 10.32
CA ASP A 300 19.44 7.99 10.61
C ASP A 300 18.57 9.27 10.65
N SER A 301 17.39 9.20 11.26
CA SER A 301 16.40 10.28 11.36
C SER A 301 15.67 10.67 10.06
N HIS A 302 15.76 9.82 9.04
CA HIS A 302 15.12 10.02 7.75
C HIS A 302 14.36 8.75 7.34
N TRP A 303 13.32 8.93 6.52
CA TRP A 303 12.72 7.84 5.77
C TRP A 303 13.46 7.71 4.44
N ILE A 304 13.83 6.49 4.08
CA ILE A 304 14.52 6.20 2.83
C ILE A 304 13.68 5.24 2.00
N LEU A 305 13.60 5.48 0.69
CA LEU A 305 13.13 4.53 -0.31
C LEU A 305 14.37 3.85 -0.90
N LEU A 306 14.56 2.58 -0.62
CA LEU A 306 15.69 1.77 -1.03
C LEU A 306 15.29 0.85 -2.19
N ASP A 307 16.14 0.78 -3.21
CA ASP A 307 16.13 -0.29 -4.20
C ASP A 307 16.99 -1.44 -3.68
N LEU A 308 16.38 -2.58 -3.38
CA LEU A 308 17.07 -3.74 -2.82
C LEU A 308 17.92 -4.51 -3.84
N TRP A 309 17.67 -4.36 -5.14
CA TRP A 309 18.48 -5.05 -6.16
C TRP A 309 19.81 -4.35 -6.36
N THR A 310 19.80 -3.03 -6.43
CA THR A 310 21.02 -2.22 -6.58
C THR A 310 21.63 -1.79 -5.24
N ASN A 311 20.87 -1.95 -4.15
CA ASN A 311 21.21 -1.45 -2.82
C ASN A 311 21.47 0.07 -2.81
N THR A 312 20.65 0.83 -3.53
CA THR A 312 20.77 2.30 -3.66
C THR A 312 19.54 3.02 -3.13
N THR A 313 19.77 4.13 -2.42
CA THR A 313 18.67 5.01 -1.98
C THR A 313 18.11 5.79 -3.17
N VAL A 314 16.85 5.52 -3.50
CA VAL A 314 16.09 6.16 -4.59
C VAL A 314 15.58 7.53 -4.17
N ALA A 315 15.07 7.64 -2.93
CA ALA A 315 14.52 8.87 -2.40
C ALA A 315 14.71 8.94 -0.89
N THR A 316 14.80 10.15 -0.34
CA THR A 316 14.81 10.38 1.12
C THR A 316 13.76 11.40 1.52
N LEU A 317 13.22 11.24 2.73
CA LEU A 317 12.23 12.12 3.35
C LEU A 317 12.71 12.48 4.75
N GLU A 318 12.87 13.78 5.00
CA GLU A 318 13.16 14.29 6.35
C GLU A 318 11.96 14.10 7.26
N ALA A 319 12.15 13.38 8.37
CA ALA A 319 11.11 13.23 9.38
C ALA A 319 11.03 14.49 10.24
N LEU A 320 10.18 15.44 9.84
CA LEU A 320 9.96 16.73 10.54
C LEU A 320 9.57 16.55 12.02
N SER A 321 9.08 15.37 12.40
CA SER A 321 8.95 14.95 13.79
C SER A 321 9.21 13.45 13.91
N ILE A 322 9.59 13.02 15.12
CA ILE A 322 9.75 11.60 15.44
C ILE A 322 8.44 10.82 15.26
N THR A 323 7.27 11.46 15.32
CA THR A 323 5.97 10.79 15.19
C THR A 323 5.45 10.71 13.76
N LYS A 324 6.12 11.37 12.80
CA LYS A 324 5.70 11.40 11.39
C LYS A 324 6.22 10.18 10.64
N TYR A 325 5.27 9.46 10.04
CA TYR A 325 5.50 8.36 9.13
C TYR A 325 5.39 8.87 7.67
N PRO A 326 5.83 8.07 6.67
CA PRO A 326 5.84 8.48 5.26
C PRO A 326 4.44 8.48 4.61
N ASP A 327 3.38 8.24 5.39
CA ASP A 327 1.99 8.26 4.96
C ASP A 327 1.52 9.67 4.55
N GLY A 328 0.55 9.69 3.64
CA GLY A 328 0.02 10.92 3.08
C GLY A 328 0.93 11.52 2.04
N ILE A 329 0.76 12.82 1.76
CA ILE A 329 1.61 13.56 0.82
C ILE A 329 2.82 14.10 1.59
N ASN A 330 4.02 13.78 1.12
CA ASN A 330 5.26 14.31 1.70
C ASN A 330 6.20 14.77 0.58
N MET A 331 7.08 15.72 0.87
CA MET A 331 8.11 16.17 -0.05
C MET A 331 9.34 15.29 0.09
N TRP A 332 9.63 14.50 -0.94
CA TRP A 332 10.81 13.63 -0.98
C TRP A 332 11.90 14.28 -1.82
N THR A 333 13.15 14.14 -1.38
CA THR A 333 14.33 14.61 -2.11
C THR A 333 14.69 13.63 -3.22
N VAL A 334 13.76 13.41 -4.13
CA VAL A 334 13.97 12.78 -5.44
C VAL A 334 13.42 13.73 -6.48
N MET A 335 14.33 14.44 -7.16
CA MET A 335 13.95 15.54 -8.06
C MET A 335 13.05 16.61 -7.39
N GLU A 336 13.10 16.76 -6.06
CA GLU A 336 12.25 17.65 -5.23
C GLU A 336 10.74 17.49 -5.50
N ARG A 337 10.25 16.25 -5.41
CA ARG A 337 8.86 15.91 -5.75
C ARG A 337 8.00 15.57 -4.54
N LEU A 338 6.71 15.87 -4.66
CA LEU A 338 5.68 15.37 -3.75
C LEU A 338 5.39 13.91 -4.09
N LEU A 339 5.69 13.00 -3.16
CA LEU A 339 5.26 11.60 -3.25
C LEU A 339 4.19 11.35 -2.20
N SER A 340 3.30 10.41 -2.50
CA SER A 340 2.26 10.00 -1.56
C SER A 340 2.27 8.50 -1.35
N LEU A 341 2.63 8.07 -0.14
CA LEU A 341 2.41 6.69 0.28
C LEU A 341 1.00 6.61 0.89
N THR A 342 0.09 5.95 0.19
CA THR A 342 -1.33 6.03 0.51
C THR A 342 -2.05 4.70 0.42
N ARG A 343 -3.07 4.54 1.26
CA ARG A 343 -4.04 3.45 1.18
C ARG A 343 -5.32 3.86 0.44
N CYS A 344 -5.42 5.12 0.00
CA CYS A 344 -6.62 5.60 -0.66
C CYS A 344 -6.83 4.85 -1.99
N MET A 345 -7.99 4.22 -2.12
CA MET A 345 -8.42 3.51 -3.33
C MET A 345 -8.60 4.48 -4.51
N GLU A 346 -8.87 3.91 -5.69
CA GLU A 346 -9.24 4.69 -6.87
C GLU A 346 -10.48 5.57 -6.61
N GLY A 347 -10.52 6.76 -7.20
CA GLY A 347 -11.59 7.76 -6.97
C GLY A 347 -11.53 8.48 -5.61
N LYS A 348 -10.45 8.30 -4.84
CA LYS A 348 -10.18 9.04 -3.60
C LYS A 348 -8.91 9.88 -3.69
N PHE A 349 -8.96 11.05 -3.08
CA PHE A 349 -7.82 11.93 -2.89
C PHE A 349 -7.16 11.64 -1.52
N THR A 350 -5.82 11.64 -1.51
CA THR A 350 -5.01 11.48 -0.30
C THR A 350 -4.65 12.83 0.29
N CYS A 351 -5.07 13.10 1.51
CA CYS A 351 -4.67 14.28 2.27
C CYS A 351 -3.18 14.22 2.67
N THR A 352 -2.58 15.36 3.01
CA THR A 352 -1.18 15.44 3.50
C THR A 352 -0.97 14.64 4.79
N ASP A 353 -2.00 14.52 5.62
CA ASP A 353 -2.03 13.72 6.85
C ASP A 353 -2.32 12.23 6.64
N GLY A 354 -2.43 11.77 5.39
CA GLY A 354 -2.68 10.36 5.04
C GLY A 354 -4.14 9.95 5.03
N SER A 355 -5.06 10.81 5.46
CA SER A 355 -6.50 10.51 5.38
C SER A 355 -7.01 10.54 3.93
N CYS A 356 -8.16 9.92 3.69
CA CYS A 356 -8.75 9.80 2.36
C CYS A 356 -10.10 10.52 2.29
N VAL A 357 -10.25 11.39 1.31
CA VAL A 357 -11.52 12.03 0.95
C VAL A 357 -11.92 11.63 -0.46
N SER A 358 -13.17 11.86 -0.86
CA SER A 358 -13.59 11.60 -2.24
C SER A 358 -12.81 12.50 -3.20
N GLU A 359 -12.47 12.03 -4.39
CA GLU A 359 -11.88 12.90 -5.41
C GLU A 359 -12.81 14.07 -5.79
N SER A 360 -14.14 13.86 -5.74
CA SER A 360 -15.12 14.93 -6.00
C SER A 360 -15.09 16.08 -4.98
N GLN A 361 -14.59 15.78 -3.77
CA GLN A 361 -14.46 16.69 -2.64
C GLN A 361 -13.22 17.56 -2.73
N ARG A 362 -12.19 17.16 -3.49
CA ARG A 362 -11.01 18.00 -3.73
C ARG A 362 -11.41 19.31 -4.42
N CYS A 363 -10.95 20.43 -3.89
CA CYS A 363 -11.21 21.78 -4.44
C CYS A 363 -12.70 22.10 -4.56
N ASP A 364 -13.49 21.80 -3.54
CA ASP A 364 -14.94 22.04 -3.47
C ASP A 364 -15.33 23.22 -2.56
N LEU A 365 -14.34 24.00 -2.10
CA LEU A 365 -14.46 25.14 -1.19
C LEU A 365 -14.88 24.76 0.23
N ARG A 366 -14.80 23.48 0.58
CA ARG A 366 -15.07 23.01 1.94
C ARG A 366 -13.88 22.15 2.37
N ASN A 367 -13.48 22.30 3.61
CA ASN A 367 -12.40 21.51 4.16
C ASN A 367 -12.94 20.16 4.68
N GLN A 368 -12.50 19.06 4.08
CA GLN A 368 -12.76 17.69 4.55
C GLN A 368 -11.52 17.00 5.12
N CYS A 369 -10.32 17.32 4.65
CA CYS A 369 -9.11 16.80 5.26
C CYS A 369 -8.94 17.42 6.66
N SER A 370 -8.40 16.71 7.65
CA SER A 370 -8.17 17.36 8.96
C SER A 370 -7.12 18.46 8.90
N ASP A 371 -6.28 18.46 7.87
CA ASP A 371 -5.24 19.44 7.59
C ASP A 371 -5.61 20.47 6.51
N GLY A 372 -6.77 20.37 5.85
CA GLY A 372 -7.18 21.26 4.75
C GLY A 372 -6.51 21.05 3.40
N SER A 373 -5.71 20.00 3.25
CA SER A 373 -4.93 19.75 2.02
C SER A 373 -5.76 19.42 0.78
N ASP A 374 -7.05 19.13 0.93
CA ASP A 374 -8.02 18.98 -0.16
C ASP A 374 -8.31 20.30 -0.89
N GLU A 375 -8.07 21.44 -0.24
CA GLU A 375 -8.27 22.78 -0.81
C GLU A 375 -6.95 23.46 -1.21
N ASP A 376 -5.83 22.73 -1.15
CA ASP A 376 -4.52 23.22 -1.57
C ASP A 376 -4.27 23.01 -3.08
N GLY A 377 -3.76 24.05 -3.74
CA GLY A 377 -3.33 23.97 -5.14
C GLY A 377 -4.48 23.76 -6.15
N CYS A 378 -5.63 24.38 -5.89
CA CYS A 378 -6.87 24.22 -6.66
C CYS A 378 -6.95 24.96 -8.00
N HIS A 379 -5.81 25.14 -8.67
CA HIS A 379 -5.80 25.66 -10.03
C HIS A 379 -6.26 24.57 -11.00
N ASN A 380 -7.17 24.89 -11.92
CA ASN A 380 -7.61 23.96 -12.96
C ASN A 380 -6.64 23.92 -14.15
N VAL A 381 -5.87 24.99 -14.34
CA VAL A 381 -4.90 25.15 -15.41
C VAL A 381 -3.62 25.75 -14.83
N ILE A 382 -2.51 25.07 -15.07
CA ILE A 382 -1.16 25.55 -14.81
C ILE A 382 -0.59 26.05 -16.13
N THR A 383 -0.26 27.33 -16.16
CA THR A 383 0.37 27.98 -17.31
C THR A 383 1.89 28.03 -17.12
N PRO A 384 2.70 27.75 -18.15
CA PRO A 384 4.15 27.88 -18.05
C PRO A 384 4.57 29.35 -17.83
N LEU A 385 5.79 29.56 -17.32
CA LEU A 385 6.33 30.90 -17.14
C LEU A 385 6.34 31.66 -18.48
N GLY A 386 5.80 32.88 -18.49
CA GLY A 386 5.72 33.70 -19.71
C GLY A 386 4.62 33.28 -20.70
N TYR A 387 3.68 32.42 -20.28
CA TYR A 387 2.52 32.05 -21.07
C TYR A 387 1.70 33.28 -21.51
N ARG A 388 1.32 33.29 -22.78
CA ARG A 388 0.50 34.35 -23.39
C ARG A 388 -0.75 33.70 -23.99
N SER A 389 -1.88 33.90 -23.32
CA SER A 389 -3.18 33.32 -23.72
C SER A 389 -3.73 33.88 -25.02
N ASN A 390 -3.20 35.01 -25.51
CA ASN A 390 -3.60 35.62 -26.78
C ASN A 390 -2.80 35.11 -27.98
N LEU A 391 -1.84 34.19 -27.78
CA LEU A 391 -1.02 33.64 -28.85
C LEU A 391 -1.20 32.13 -28.94
N PRO A 392 -1.42 31.56 -30.15
CA PRO A 392 -1.44 30.11 -30.32
C PRO A 392 -0.08 29.50 -29.97
N PRO A 393 -0.03 28.21 -29.59
CA PRO A 393 1.24 27.53 -29.35
C PRO A 393 2.08 27.51 -30.62
N ALA A 394 3.40 27.54 -30.46
CA ALA A 394 4.32 27.35 -31.58
C ALA A 394 4.17 25.92 -32.15
N PRO A 395 4.40 25.73 -33.46
CA PRO A 395 4.41 24.42 -34.10
C PRO A 395 5.24 23.39 -33.33
N VAL A 396 4.60 22.33 -32.83
CA VAL A 396 5.27 21.20 -32.20
C VAL A 396 5.66 20.23 -33.31
N LEU A 397 6.76 20.49 -34.03
CA LEU A 397 7.54 19.54 -34.84
C LEU A 397 8.61 20.30 -35.65
N ALA A 398 9.78 19.67 -35.83
CA ALA A 398 10.87 20.12 -36.70
C ALA A 398 10.50 20.31 -38.19
N ASN A 399 9.24 20.02 -38.57
CA ASN A 399 8.72 20.04 -39.93
C ASN A 399 7.80 21.24 -40.25
N HIS A 400 7.82 22.32 -39.46
CA HIS A 400 7.21 23.62 -39.83
C HIS A 400 5.70 23.60 -40.17
N THR A 401 4.89 22.73 -39.57
CA THR A 401 3.43 22.77 -39.81
C THR A 401 2.76 23.82 -38.92
N ALA A 402 2.12 24.83 -39.51
CA ALA A 402 1.42 25.88 -38.77
C ALA A 402 0.36 25.31 -37.81
N THR A 403 0.22 25.90 -36.62
CA THR A 403 -0.77 25.51 -35.62
C THR A 403 -2.19 25.73 -36.18
N PRO A 404 -3.06 24.71 -36.21
CA PRO A 404 -4.41 24.87 -36.71
C PRO A 404 -5.21 25.77 -35.76
N ILE A 405 -5.75 26.86 -36.31
CA ILE A 405 -6.68 27.75 -35.62
C ILE A 405 -8.06 27.65 -36.28
N SER A 406 -9.11 27.66 -35.46
CA SER A 406 -10.50 27.77 -35.90
C SER A 406 -10.94 29.21 -35.80
N LEU A 407 -11.40 29.78 -36.92
CA LEU A 407 -11.90 31.15 -36.99
C LEU A 407 -13.40 31.13 -37.20
N LEU A 408 -14.14 31.80 -36.31
CA LEU A 408 -15.55 32.07 -36.50
C LEU A 408 -15.72 33.59 -36.61
N MET A 409 -16.16 34.05 -37.78
CA MET A 409 -16.52 35.45 -37.99
C MET A 409 -18.04 35.58 -37.98
N GLN A 410 -18.55 36.40 -37.07
CA GLN A 410 -19.96 36.73 -36.98
C GLN A 410 -20.14 38.21 -37.31
N LEU A 411 -20.79 38.49 -38.44
CA LEU A 411 -21.19 39.85 -38.79
C LEU A 411 -22.28 40.30 -37.80
N GLU A 412 -22.03 41.39 -37.08
CA GLU A 412 -23.04 41.95 -36.19
C GLU A 412 -23.98 42.89 -36.96
N ARG A 413 -23.41 43.85 -37.69
CA ARG A 413 -24.18 44.81 -38.49
C ARG A 413 -23.33 45.54 -39.53
N PHE A 414 -24.01 46.23 -40.43
CA PHE A 414 -23.44 47.24 -41.31
C PHE A 414 -23.49 48.60 -40.58
N SER A 415 -22.35 49.11 -40.15
CA SER A 415 -22.28 50.36 -39.37
C SER A 415 -22.42 51.61 -40.24
N LYS A 416 -21.94 51.57 -41.48
CA LYS A 416 -22.08 52.67 -42.45
C LYS A 416 -22.14 52.11 -43.86
N ILE A 417 -23.01 52.68 -44.70
CA ILE A 417 -23.07 52.42 -46.13
C ILE A 417 -23.03 53.77 -46.84
N ASP A 418 -21.93 54.05 -47.54
CA ASP A 418 -21.74 55.26 -48.33
C ASP A 418 -21.70 54.89 -49.82
N THR A 419 -22.80 55.18 -50.50
CA THR A 419 -22.98 54.85 -51.93
C THR A 419 -22.31 55.85 -52.86
N LEU A 420 -21.92 57.05 -52.37
CA LEU A 420 -21.23 58.05 -53.18
C LEU A 420 -19.75 57.71 -53.32
N ASN A 421 -19.14 57.20 -52.24
CA ASN A 421 -17.75 56.79 -52.20
C ASN A 421 -17.55 55.27 -52.39
N MET A 422 -18.64 54.50 -52.55
CA MET A 422 -18.62 53.04 -52.65
C MET A 422 -17.95 52.37 -51.44
N GLU A 423 -18.22 52.88 -50.23
CA GLU A 423 -17.64 52.41 -48.97
C GLU A 423 -18.71 51.73 -48.10
N VAL A 424 -18.38 50.57 -47.52
CA VAL A 424 -19.21 49.88 -46.53
C VAL A 424 -18.37 49.58 -45.30
N SER A 425 -18.84 50.03 -44.14
CA SER A 425 -18.26 49.70 -42.83
C SER A 425 -19.08 48.60 -42.17
N LEU A 426 -18.37 47.62 -41.61
CA LEU A 426 -18.94 46.42 -40.99
C LEU A 426 -18.46 46.34 -39.55
N ASP A 427 -19.38 46.06 -38.64
CA ASP A 427 -19.05 45.65 -37.28
C ASP A 427 -19.17 44.12 -37.24
N TYR A 428 -18.11 43.43 -36.86
CA TYR A 428 -18.06 41.98 -36.79
C TYR A 428 -17.26 41.50 -35.57
N ILE A 429 -17.64 40.35 -35.03
CA ILE A 429 -16.91 39.64 -33.99
C ILE A 429 -16.09 38.53 -34.66
N VAL A 430 -14.80 38.43 -34.29
CA VAL A 430 -13.93 37.31 -34.68
C VAL A 430 -13.60 36.51 -33.44
N GLU A 431 -14.08 35.27 -33.39
CA GLU A 431 -13.67 34.30 -32.39
C GLU A 431 -12.55 33.43 -32.98
N VAL A 432 -11.44 33.32 -32.25
CA VAL A 432 -10.28 32.50 -32.64
C VAL A 432 -10.10 31.43 -31.58
N ASN A 433 -10.19 30.17 -31.98
CA ASN A 433 -10.06 29.01 -31.10
C ASN A 433 -8.87 28.15 -31.55
N TRP A 434 -8.07 27.65 -30.60
CA TRP A 434 -6.98 26.71 -30.88
C TRP A 434 -6.81 25.73 -29.71
N LEU A 435 -6.17 24.60 -29.99
CA LEU A 435 -5.75 23.65 -28.96
C LEU A 435 -4.37 24.05 -28.44
N ASP A 436 -4.23 24.29 -27.14
CA ASP A 436 -2.99 24.74 -26.54
C ASP A 436 -2.28 23.60 -25.79
N SER A 437 -1.28 23.00 -26.44
CA SER A 437 -0.48 21.91 -25.87
C SER A 437 0.48 22.36 -24.76
N ARG A 438 0.57 23.66 -24.46
CA ARG A 438 1.44 24.20 -23.41
C ARG A 438 0.77 24.23 -22.04
N LEU A 439 -0.55 24.05 -21.99
CA LEU A 439 -1.33 24.09 -20.77
C LEU A 439 -1.35 22.72 -20.10
N THR A 440 -1.11 22.71 -18.79
CA THR A 440 -1.31 21.52 -17.97
C THR A 440 -2.61 21.67 -17.22
N PHE A 441 -3.54 20.74 -17.40
CA PHE A 441 -4.81 20.73 -16.67
C PHE A 441 -4.68 19.90 -15.40
N THR A 442 -5.22 20.41 -14.31
CA THR A 442 -5.19 19.78 -12.98
C THR A 442 -6.58 19.85 -12.35
N ASN A 443 -6.87 18.96 -11.40
CA ASN A 443 -8.10 18.98 -10.59
C ASN A 443 -9.42 18.97 -11.42
N LEU A 444 -9.42 18.36 -12.62
CA LEU A 444 -10.60 18.32 -13.48
C LEU A 444 -11.71 17.47 -12.86
N LYS A 445 -12.94 18.01 -12.82
CA LYS A 445 -14.11 17.34 -12.24
C LYS A 445 -15.04 16.77 -13.31
N PRO A 446 -15.58 15.55 -13.14
CA PRO A 446 -16.71 15.08 -13.95
C PRO A 446 -18.02 15.72 -13.46
N PRO A 447 -18.93 16.18 -14.35
CA PRO A 447 -18.86 16.13 -15.81
C PRO A 447 -18.04 17.28 -16.41
N PRO A 448 -17.46 17.15 -17.63
CA PRO A 448 -16.54 18.12 -18.22
C PRO A 448 -17.01 19.58 -18.23
N LYS A 449 -18.33 19.81 -18.25
CA LYS A 449 -18.96 21.14 -18.23
C LYS A 449 -18.61 21.97 -17.00
N VAL A 450 -18.26 21.34 -15.87
CA VAL A 450 -17.87 22.09 -14.66
C VAL A 450 -16.44 22.62 -14.71
N ASN A 451 -15.64 22.18 -15.70
CA ASN A 451 -14.26 22.62 -15.89
C ASN A 451 -14.14 23.77 -16.90
N ILE A 452 -15.26 24.32 -17.39
CA ILE A 452 -15.24 25.44 -18.32
C ILE A 452 -14.68 26.66 -17.60
N LEU A 453 -13.49 27.08 -18.00
CA LEU A 453 -12.91 28.34 -17.57
C LEU A 453 -13.59 29.48 -18.34
N LEU A 454 -14.52 30.17 -17.68
CA LEU A 454 -14.98 31.46 -18.15
C LEU A 454 -13.85 32.46 -17.97
N VAL A 455 -13.04 32.57 -19.00
CA VAL A 455 -12.02 33.61 -19.11
C VAL A 455 -12.77 34.94 -19.27
N SER A 456 -13.15 35.56 -18.14
CA SER A 456 -13.50 36.99 -18.13
C SER A 456 -12.19 37.76 -18.27
N LEU A 457 -11.68 37.85 -19.50
CA LEU A 457 -10.67 38.85 -19.86
C LEU A 457 -11.35 40.22 -19.80
N THR A 458 -11.48 40.77 -18.61
CA THR A 458 -11.58 42.23 -18.46
C THR A 458 -10.24 42.78 -18.93
N HIS A 459 -10.24 43.40 -20.11
CA HIS A 459 -9.23 44.39 -20.48
C HIS A 459 -9.57 45.73 -19.84
#